data_AF-A0A7S3ESP7-F1
#
_entry.id   AF-A0A7S3ESP7-F1
#
_cell.length_a   1.000
_cell.length_b   1.000
_cell.length_c   1.000
_cell.angle_alpha   90.00
_cell.angle_beta   90.00
_cell.angle_gamma   90.00
#
_symmetry.space_group_name_H-M   'P 1'
#
loop_
_entity.id
_entity.type
_entity.pdbx_description
1 polymer ?
#
loop_
_entity_poly.entity_id
_entity_poly.type
_entity_poly.pdbx_seq_one_letter_code
_entity_poly.pdbx_strand_id
1 'polypeptide(L)'
;NSTATEEAVSTERHNKVMAGERASRLLMLEAAASDAQAVEAQNLLKRRAEADARLAAHEEQAKLQRELDMKRKDEQRRLAAAMHEETLKKFAREQQARAAMRMQQAADKEAALKARLEQERNTMIEMNTRKSNEAATKIDRAAEQRRQMAFEQRQLFHERHVAQQARMDAIMLADERKRQERKRKGKEKALSIGRAQQQQQQMQEQRRSGILNKEAAKQAELDRRQICLDNARFDKQQQRLQQMVASRGRVSVRMSEEQNKMDNMQQQFAARLARVESFSALRDEHVTAAHQMVVRVGLEKQALHYSMRNMRQQVAKVKSAVRLELPPGLRANVQNEQLKALLEQCDPKGQGVISLSTMRSVLSEKLPPTPGKRRLQVSASAPTLQSGESKKSEGEKDKLLAAFREVDTDGNGAISKRELFDKLNSLGIDQHSERFKLFRVRFRFMCPALARWQTSDIAPVMQCVAGL
;
A
#
# COMPACT_ATOMS: atom_id res chain seq x y z
N ASN A 1 -219.84 76.38 60.65
CA ASN A 1 -220.32 75.17 61.35
C ASN A 1 -219.12 74.38 61.84
N SER A 2 -218.44 74.78 62.91
CA SER A 2 -218.80 74.68 64.34
C SER A 2 -218.73 73.23 64.85
N THR A 3 -217.90 73.01 65.89
CA THR A 3 -217.39 71.76 66.52
C THR A 3 -216.18 71.13 65.79
N ALA A 4 -214.99 71.75 65.72
CA ALA A 4 -214.16 72.42 66.76
C ALA A 4 -213.59 71.39 67.76
N THR A 5 -212.38 70.86 67.52
CA THR A 5 -211.07 71.37 67.99
C THR A 5 -210.73 70.92 69.41
N GLU A 6 -210.43 69.63 69.64
CA GLU A 6 -209.73 69.26 70.90
C GLU A 6 -208.88 67.99 70.96
N GLU A 7 -208.92 67.01 70.04
CA GLU A 7 -208.04 65.81 70.17
C GLU A 7 -207.02 65.60 69.05
N ALA A 8 -206.84 66.59 68.19
CA ALA A 8 -205.72 66.66 67.23
C ALA A 8 -204.36 67.04 67.88
N VAL A 9 -204.33 67.36 69.17
CA VAL A 9 -203.10 67.73 69.91
C VAL A 9 -202.50 66.55 70.70
N SER A 10 -203.26 65.47 70.91
CA SER A 10 -202.82 64.28 71.67
C SER A 10 -201.93 63.34 70.85
N THR A 11 -202.22 63.16 69.57
CA THR A 11 -201.48 62.24 68.69
C THR A 11 -200.13 62.81 68.21
N GLU A 12 -199.96 64.14 68.20
CA GLU A 12 -198.70 64.78 67.80
C GLU A 12 -197.62 64.73 68.90
N ARG A 13 -198.00 64.68 70.19
CA ARG A 13 -197.05 64.49 71.30
C ARG A 13 -196.52 63.06 71.39
N HIS A 14 -197.33 62.06 71.06
CA HIS A 14 -196.88 60.65 71.09
C HIS A 14 -195.86 60.33 69.98
N ASN A 15 -196.03 60.91 68.79
CA ASN A 15 -195.09 60.73 67.68
C ASN A 15 -193.74 61.43 67.88
N LYS A 16 -193.68 62.51 68.67
CA LYS A 16 -192.42 63.22 68.99
C LYS A 16 -191.57 62.48 70.02
N VAL A 17 -192.16 61.70 70.93
CA VAL A 17 -191.40 60.88 71.91
C VAL A 17 -190.80 59.64 71.24
N MET A 18 -191.53 58.97 70.34
CA MET A 18 -191.03 57.78 69.62
C MET A 18 -189.91 58.09 68.60
N ALA A 19 -189.81 59.35 68.14
CA ALA A 19 -188.70 59.79 67.29
C ALA A 19 -187.38 59.99 68.06
N GLY A 20 -187.45 60.42 69.33
CA GLY A 20 -186.28 60.61 70.19
C GLY A 20 -185.59 59.30 70.59
N GLU A 21 -186.38 58.24 70.87
CA GLU A 21 -185.82 56.94 71.27
C GLU A 21 -185.16 56.19 70.10
N ARG A 22 -185.64 56.37 68.86
CA ARG A 22 -185.00 55.80 67.68
C ARG A 22 -183.67 56.47 67.34
N ALA A 23 -183.55 57.77 67.56
CA ALA A 23 -182.28 58.49 67.36
C ALA A 23 -181.20 58.07 68.37
N SER A 24 -181.57 57.86 69.64
CA SER A 24 -180.63 57.39 70.67
C SER A 24 -180.12 55.96 70.42
N ARG A 25 -180.97 55.09 69.85
CA ARG A 25 -180.57 53.70 69.50
C ARG A 25 -179.60 53.63 68.32
N LEU A 26 -179.72 54.54 67.34
CA LEU A 26 -178.79 54.61 66.20
C LEU A 26 -177.41 55.10 66.64
N LEU A 27 -177.35 56.08 67.55
CA LEU A 27 -176.08 56.62 68.06
C LEU A 27 -175.28 55.58 68.87
N MET A 28 -175.95 54.71 69.63
CA MET A 28 -175.25 53.61 70.32
C MET A 28 -174.75 52.52 69.36
N LEU A 29 -175.44 52.27 68.25
CA LEU A 29 -174.98 51.30 67.25
C LEU A 29 -173.78 51.82 66.44
N GLU A 30 -173.73 53.12 66.15
CA GLU A 30 -172.54 53.73 65.51
C GLU A 30 -171.31 53.71 66.42
N ALA A 31 -171.47 53.98 67.72
CA ALA A 31 -170.37 53.90 68.68
C ALA A 31 -169.83 52.46 68.80
N ALA A 32 -170.71 51.45 68.88
CA ALA A 32 -170.31 50.05 68.94
C ALA A 32 -169.63 49.57 67.64
N ALA A 33 -170.05 50.08 66.47
CA ALA A 33 -169.41 49.77 65.20
C ALA A 33 -168.00 50.38 65.09
N SER A 34 -167.79 51.60 65.59
CA SER A 34 -166.49 52.27 65.63
C SER A 34 -165.48 51.51 66.50
N ASP A 35 -165.90 51.06 67.69
CA ASP A 35 -165.01 50.33 68.61
C ASP A 35 -164.60 48.96 68.05
N ALA A 36 -165.49 48.27 67.34
CA ALA A 36 -165.17 47.02 66.68
C ALA A 36 -164.10 47.19 65.57
N GLN A 37 -164.18 48.29 64.80
CA GLN A 37 -163.19 48.58 63.76
C GLN A 37 -161.80 48.94 64.34
N ALA A 38 -161.75 49.62 65.49
CA ALA A 38 -160.49 49.94 66.16
C ALA A 38 -159.74 48.68 66.65
N VAL A 39 -160.48 47.69 67.16
CA VAL A 39 -159.89 46.41 67.62
C VAL A 39 -159.35 45.58 66.45
N GLU A 40 -160.06 45.54 65.31
CA GLU A 40 -159.55 44.86 64.11
C GLU A 40 -158.29 45.52 63.55
N ALA A 41 -158.22 46.86 63.55
CA ALA A 41 -157.03 47.58 63.12
C ALA A 41 -155.79 47.25 63.97
N GLN A 42 -155.95 47.16 65.30
CA GLN A 42 -154.85 46.76 66.20
C GLN A 42 -154.42 45.30 65.97
N ASN A 43 -155.36 44.40 65.73
CA ASN A 43 -155.05 42.99 65.46
C ASN A 43 -154.30 42.80 64.13
N LEU A 44 -154.60 43.62 63.11
CA LEU A 44 -153.85 43.61 61.85
C LEU A 44 -152.40 44.10 62.01
N LEU A 45 -152.17 45.13 62.84
CA LEU A 45 -150.82 45.63 63.11
C LEU A 45 -149.97 44.58 63.85
N LYS A 46 -150.56 43.86 64.82
CA LYS A 46 -149.86 42.75 65.50
C LYS A 46 -149.48 41.64 64.53
N ARG A 47 -150.38 41.25 63.62
CA ARG A 47 -150.09 40.22 62.60
C ARG A 47 -148.99 40.63 61.61
N ARG A 48 -148.92 41.91 61.24
CA ARG A 48 -147.83 42.42 60.39
C ARG A 48 -146.49 42.38 61.12
N ALA A 49 -146.43 42.86 62.36
CA ALA A 49 -145.20 42.82 63.16
C ALA A 49 -144.69 41.39 63.39
N GLU A 50 -145.58 40.42 63.62
CA GLU A 50 -145.21 39.00 63.75
C GLU A 50 -144.72 38.39 62.43
N ALA A 51 -145.29 38.78 61.28
CA ALA A 51 -144.83 38.32 59.98
C ALA A 51 -143.44 38.86 59.63
N ASP A 52 -143.20 40.15 59.90
CA ASP A 52 -141.91 40.80 59.66
C ASP A 52 -140.81 40.21 60.57
N ALA A 53 -141.14 39.90 61.83
CA ALA A 53 -140.20 39.23 62.75
C ALA A 53 -139.81 37.82 62.27
N ARG A 54 -140.73 37.07 61.65
CA ARG A 54 -140.44 35.74 61.07
C ARG A 54 -139.53 35.84 59.85
N LEU A 55 -139.74 36.84 58.99
CA LEU A 55 -138.86 37.08 57.83
C LEU A 55 -137.45 37.46 58.27
N ALA A 56 -137.32 38.35 59.26
CA ALA A 56 -136.02 38.75 59.80
C ALA A 56 -135.25 37.55 60.40
N ALA A 57 -135.91 36.70 61.18
CA ALA A 57 -135.28 35.50 61.73
C ALA A 57 -134.82 34.51 60.64
N HIS A 58 -135.60 34.37 59.57
CA HIS A 58 -135.26 33.49 58.44
C HIS A 58 -134.07 34.03 57.62
N GLU A 59 -133.94 35.35 57.50
CA GLU A 59 -132.79 36.00 56.86
C GLU A 59 -131.51 35.83 57.67
N GLU A 60 -131.56 35.92 59.00
CA GLU A 60 -130.36 35.69 59.84
C GLU A 60 -129.87 34.24 59.77
N GLN A 61 -130.78 33.27 59.80
CA GLN A 61 -130.42 31.86 59.61
C GLN A 61 -129.79 31.61 58.24
N ALA A 62 -130.33 32.24 57.18
CA ALA A 62 -129.77 32.15 55.84
C ALA A 62 -128.36 32.77 55.74
N LYS A 63 -128.07 33.85 56.47
CA LYS A 63 -126.73 34.46 56.53
C LYS A 63 -125.73 33.53 57.19
N LEU A 64 -126.06 32.97 58.35
CA LEU A 64 -125.19 32.01 59.06
C LEU A 64 -124.88 30.78 58.20
N GLN A 65 -125.88 30.29 57.45
CA GLN A 65 -125.69 29.14 56.58
C GLN A 65 -124.76 29.45 55.39
N ARG A 66 -124.87 30.64 54.80
CA ARG A 66 -123.93 31.09 53.75
C ARG A 66 -122.50 31.23 54.27
N GLU A 67 -122.32 31.73 55.49
CA GLU A 67 -120.99 31.83 56.11
C GLU A 67 -120.36 30.47 56.38
N LEU A 68 -121.14 29.51 56.88
CA LEU A 68 -120.67 28.14 57.09
C LEU A 68 -120.29 27.46 55.77
N ASP A 69 -121.08 27.67 54.71
CA ASP A 69 -120.77 27.12 53.39
C ASP A 69 -119.53 27.76 52.75
N MET A 70 -119.30 29.07 52.98
CA MET A 70 -118.08 29.74 52.55
C MET A 70 -116.85 29.18 53.27
N LYS A 71 -116.92 28.98 54.59
CA LYS A 71 -115.82 28.37 55.36
C LYS A 71 -115.49 26.95 54.89
N ARG A 72 -116.52 26.12 54.65
CA ARG A 72 -116.34 24.76 54.12
C ARG A 72 -115.69 24.76 52.74
N LYS A 73 -116.08 25.68 51.84
CA LYS A 73 -115.47 25.81 50.51
C LYS A 73 -114.01 26.26 50.59
N ASP A 74 -113.68 27.16 51.50
CA ASP A 74 -112.30 27.63 51.68
C ASP A 74 -111.40 26.55 52.30
N GLU A 75 -111.91 25.75 53.24
CA GLU A 75 -111.21 24.57 53.77
C GLU A 75 -110.97 23.52 52.68
N GLN A 76 -111.95 23.24 51.83
CA GLN A 76 -111.79 22.34 50.69
C GLN A 76 -110.74 22.86 49.69
N ARG A 77 -110.71 24.17 49.42
CA ARG A 77 -109.69 24.78 48.56
C ARG A 77 -108.30 24.69 49.18
N ARG A 78 -108.16 24.91 50.48
CA ARG A 78 -106.87 24.76 51.19
C ARG A 78 -106.37 23.33 51.16
N LEU A 79 -107.26 22.35 51.38
CA LEU A 79 -106.91 20.94 51.34
C LEU A 79 -106.52 20.50 49.92
N ALA A 80 -107.25 20.96 48.89
CA ALA A 80 -106.89 20.72 47.49
C ALA A 80 -105.53 21.35 47.11
N ALA A 81 -105.25 22.57 47.58
CA ALA A 81 -103.97 23.23 47.36
C ALA A 81 -102.82 22.50 48.05
N ALA A 82 -103.02 22.05 49.30
CA ALA A 82 -102.02 21.26 50.04
C ALA A 82 -101.72 19.93 49.34
N MET A 83 -102.75 19.20 48.90
CA MET A 83 -102.59 17.96 48.13
C MET A 83 -101.84 18.22 46.82
N HIS A 84 -102.15 19.31 46.10
CA HIS A 84 -101.44 19.65 44.88
C HIS A 84 -99.96 20.00 45.14
N GLU A 85 -99.68 20.77 46.18
CA GLU A 85 -98.30 21.10 46.58
C GLU A 85 -97.50 19.83 46.94
N GLU A 86 -98.12 18.87 47.65
CA GLU A 86 -97.50 17.58 47.93
C GLU A 86 -97.25 16.76 46.67
N THR A 87 -98.16 16.76 45.69
CA THR A 87 -97.93 16.08 44.41
C THR A 87 -96.77 16.69 43.63
N LEU A 88 -96.64 18.03 43.63
CA LEU A 88 -95.53 18.73 42.99
C LEU A 88 -94.21 18.45 43.70
N LYS A 89 -94.18 18.45 45.03
CA LYS A 89 -92.99 18.09 45.82
C LYS A 89 -92.57 16.65 45.58
N LYS A 90 -93.53 15.71 45.51
CA LYS A 90 -93.26 14.31 45.20
C LYS A 90 -92.70 14.14 43.79
N PHE A 91 -93.28 14.84 42.81
CA PHE A 91 -92.79 14.83 41.43
C PHE A 91 -91.40 15.44 41.31
N ALA A 92 -91.11 16.54 42.02
CA ALA A 92 -89.79 17.16 42.05
C ALA A 92 -88.73 16.23 42.67
N ARG A 93 -89.05 15.55 43.77
CA ARG A 93 -88.17 14.55 44.40
C ARG A 93 -87.92 13.35 43.46
N GLU A 94 -88.95 12.88 42.77
CA GLU A 94 -88.81 11.78 41.81
C GLU A 94 -87.95 12.19 40.61
N GLN A 95 -88.12 13.41 40.08
CA GLN A 95 -87.27 13.95 39.03
C GLN A 95 -85.81 14.09 39.49
N GLN A 96 -85.57 14.59 40.70
CA GLN A 96 -84.23 14.67 41.29
C GLN A 96 -83.61 13.27 41.48
N ALA A 97 -84.38 12.29 41.94
CA ALA A 97 -83.91 10.91 42.09
C ALA A 97 -83.59 10.26 40.73
N ARG A 98 -84.43 10.47 39.71
CA ARG A 98 -84.17 10.00 38.34
C ARG A 98 -82.95 10.69 37.72
N ALA A 99 -82.76 11.99 37.97
CA ALA A 99 -81.58 12.72 37.53
C ALA A 99 -80.31 12.21 38.21
N ALA A 100 -80.35 11.99 39.54
CA ALA A 100 -79.25 11.41 40.30
C ALA A 100 -78.88 10.01 39.81
N MET A 101 -79.87 9.14 39.56
CA MET A 101 -79.63 7.81 38.99
C MET A 101 -78.99 7.90 37.60
N ARG A 102 -79.44 8.82 36.75
CA ARG A 102 -78.82 9.04 35.41
C ARG A 102 -77.39 9.52 35.52
N MET A 103 -77.09 10.42 36.45
CA MET A 103 -75.73 10.89 36.70
C MET A 103 -74.83 9.76 37.21
N GLN A 104 -75.36 8.91 38.10
CA GLN A 104 -74.63 7.74 38.57
C GLN A 104 -74.37 6.74 37.44
N GLN A 105 -75.37 6.42 36.63
CA GLN A 105 -75.19 5.57 35.45
C GLN A 105 -74.21 6.16 34.42
N ALA A 106 -74.19 7.49 34.26
CA ALA A 106 -73.22 8.16 33.40
C ALA A 106 -71.81 8.07 33.98
N ALA A 107 -71.64 8.28 35.29
CA ALA A 107 -70.37 8.14 35.99
C ALA A 107 -69.85 6.69 35.93
N ASP A 108 -70.72 5.70 36.12
CA ASP A 108 -70.36 4.28 36.03
C ASP A 108 -69.93 3.90 34.60
N LYS A 109 -70.63 4.41 33.58
CA LYS A 109 -70.25 4.22 32.17
C LYS A 109 -68.91 4.90 31.86
N GLU A 110 -68.68 6.10 32.37
CA GLU A 110 -67.42 6.81 32.20
C GLU A 110 -66.26 6.07 32.88
N ALA A 111 -66.47 5.57 34.11
CA ALA A 111 -65.51 4.76 34.83
C ALA A 111 -65.20 3.45 34.10
N ALA A 112 -66.22 2.75 33.59
CA ALA A 112 -66.04 1.54 32.80
C ALA A 112 -65.27 1.81 31.49
N LEU A 113 -65.55 2.93 30.83
CA LEU A 113 -64.82 3.33 29.62
C LEU A 113 -63.36 3.67 29.93
N LYS A 114 -63.09 4.39 31.02
CA LYS A 114 -61.72 4.68 31.49
C LYS A 114 -60.96 3.39 31.80
N ALA A 115 -61.57 2.46 32.54
CA ALA A 115 -60.96 1.16 32.86
C ALA A 115 -60.64 0.35 31.60
N ARG A 116 -61.53 0.35 30.60
CA ARG A 116 -61.29 -0.31 29.32
C ARG A 116 -60.14 0.33 28.54
N LEU A 117 -60.09 1.66 28.47
CA LEU A 117 -58.99 2.38 27.80
C LEU A 117 -57.65 2.14 28.50
N GLU A 118 -57.63 2.07 29.84
CA GLU A 118 -56.43 1.72 30.60
C GLU A 118 -55.98 0.29 30.32
N GLN A 119 -56.90 -0.66 30.23
CA GLN A 119 -56.59 -2.03 29.85
C GLN A 119 -56.03 -2.13 28.42
N GLU A 120 -56.63 -1.43 27.45
CA GLU A 120 -56.14 -1.36 26.06
C GLU A 120 -54.75 -0.69 26.00
N ARG A 121 -54.51 0.35 26.80
CA ARG A 121 -53.19 0.98 26.93
C ARG A 121 -52.15 0.02 27.52
N ASN A 122 -52.50 -0.70 28.58
CA ASN A 122 -51.59 -1.64 29.24
C ASN A 122 -51.23 -2.81 28.31
N THR A 123 -52.21 -3.40 27.61
CA THR A 123 -51.95 -4.45 26.63
C THR A 123 -51.08 -3.98 25.47
N MET A 124 -51.25 -2.73 25.01
CA MET A 124 -50.35 -2.13 24.02
C MET A 124 -48.93 -1.94 24.55
N ILE A 125 -48.78 -1.48 25.80
CA ILE A 125 -47.47 -1.35 26.46
C ILE A 125 -46.80 -2.72 26.55
N GLU A 126 -47.51 -3.75 27.02
CA GLU A 126 -47.00 -5.12 27.11
C GLU A 126 -46.59 -5.70 25.76
N MET A 127 -47.38 -5.49 24.70
CA MET A 127 -47.00 -5.90 23.35
C MET A 127 -45.74 -5.17 22.86
N ASN A 128 -45.63 -3.87 23.12
CA ASN A 128 -44.47 -3.08 22.71
C ASN A 128 -43.22 -3.46 23.52
N THR A 129 -43.33 -3.71 24.82
CA THR A 129 -42.21 -4.18 25.64
C THR A 129 -41.77 -5.58 25.20
N ARG A 130 -42.72 -6.48 24.89
CA ARG A 130 -42.40 -7.79 24.32
C ARG A 130 -41.67 -7.69 22.98
N LYS A 131 -42.16 -6.86 22.06
CA LYS A 131 -41.49 -6.61 20.76
C LYS A 131 -40.10 -5.99 20.94
N SER A 132 -39.94 -5.06 21.89
CA SER A 132 -38.65 -4.47 22.24
C SER A 132 -37.67 -5.53 22.77
N ASN A 133 -38.12 -6.41 23.66
CA ASN A 133 -37.30 -7.50 24.20
C ASN A 133 -36.94 -8.54 23.13
N GLU A 134 -37.87 -8.87 22.23
CA GLU A 134 -37.59 -9.75 21.08
C GLU A 134 -36.59 -9.10 20.10
N ALA A 135 -36.64 -7.78 19.91
CA ALA A 135 -35.64 -7.06 19.13
C ALA A 135 -34.28 -7.04 19.82
N ALA A 136 -34.23 -6.75 21.12
CA ALA A 136 -33.00 -6.76 21.92
C ALA A 136 -32.32 -8.14 21.88
N THR A 137 -33.07 -9.22 22.11
CA THR A 137 -32.51 -10.59 22.05
C THR A 137 -32.02 -10.97 20.64
N LYS A 138 -32.65 -10.47 19.57
CA LYS A 138 -32.13 -10.64 18.20
C LYS A 138 -30.82 -9.88 17.99
N ILE A 139 -30.70 -8.67 18.52
CA ILE A 139 -29.47 -7.88 18.48
C ILE A 139 -28.36 -8.60 19.24
N ASP A 140 -28.64 -9.13 20.42
CA ASP A 140 -27.67 -9.85 21.24
C ASP A 140 -27.17 -11.12 20.54
N ARG A 141 -28.07 -11.95 19.99
CA ARG A 141 -27.69 -13.13 19.20
C ARG A 141 -26.84 -12.76 17.99
N ALA A 142 -27.21 -11.70 17.27
CA ALA A 142 -26.42 -11.22 16.14
C ALA A 142 -25.03 -10.73 16.58
N ALA A 143 -24.94 -10.07 17.75
CA ALA A 143 -23.67 -9.64 18.32
C ALA A 143 -22.79 -10.83 18.74
N GLU A 144 -23.37 -11.87 19.34
CA GLU A 144 -22.68 -13.12 19.69
C GLU A 144 -22.16 -13.84 18.44
N GLN A 145 -22.98 -13.97 17.39
CA GLN A 145 -22.55 -14.54 16.11
C GLN A 145 -21.36 -13.77 15.50
N ARG A 146 -21.40 -12.43 15.55
CA ARG A 146 -20.26 -11.60 15.10
C ARG A 146 -19.02 -11.82 15.96
N ARG A 147 -19.16 -11.98 17.28
CA ARG A 147 -18.04 -12.31 18.18
C ARG A 147 -17.45 -13.68 17.86
N GLN A 148 -18.28 -14.69 17.60
CA GLN A 148 -17.84 -16.02 17.21
C GLN A 148 -17.09 -16.00 15.87
N MET A 149 -17.65 -15.38 14.84
CA MET A 149 -16.96 -15.23 13.55
C MET A 149 -15.63 -14.47 13.69
N ALA A 150 -15.61 -13.40 14.49
CA ALA A 150 -14.37 -12.65 14.74
C ALA A 150 -13.33 -13.50 15.50
N PHE A 151 -13.77 -14.36 16.42
CA PHE A 151 -12.91 -15.29 17.14
C PHE A 151 -12.33 -16.36 16.20
N GLU A 152 -13.16 -16.98 15.36
CA GLU A 152 -12.73 -17.95 14.34
C GLU A 152 -11.74 -17.32 13.36
N GLN A 153 -11.99 -16.10 12.89
CA GLN A 153 -11.05 -15.37 12.03
C GLN A 153 -9.70 -15.12 12.72
N ARG A 154 -9.71 -14.78 14.01
CA ARG A 154 -8.48 -14.62 14.80
C ARG A 154 -7.74 -15.95 14.96
N GLN A 155 -8.45 -17.06 15.18
CA GLN A 155 -7.84 -18.39 15.24
C GLN A 155 -7.21 -18.77 13.90
N LEU A 156 -7.94 -18.63 12.80
CA LEU A 156 -7.42 -18.88 11.44
C LEU A 156 -6.21 -18.00 11.12
N PHE A 157 -6.23 -16.73 11.53
CA PHE A 157 -5.07 -15.84 11.39
C PHE A 157 -3.88 -16.34 12.21
N HIS A 158 -4.11 -16.73 13.47
CA HIS A 158 -3.07 -17.27 14.33
C HIS A 158 -2.46 -18.55 13.76
N GLU A 159 -3.28 -19.48 13.28
CA GLU A 159 -2.82 -20.72 12.62
C GLU A 159 -1.97 -20.42 11.37
N ARG A 160 -2.41 -19.47 10.52
CA ARG A 160 -1.63 -19.04 9.35
C ARG A 160 -0.30 -18.43 9.76
N HIS A 161 -0.28 -17.62 10.82
CA HIS A 161 0.93 -17.00 11.33
C HIS A 161 1.91 -18.04 11.90
N VAL A 162 1.42 -18.99 12.71
CA VAL A 162 2.23 -20.10 13.23
C VAL A 162 2.77 -20.97 12.09
N ALA A 163 1.95 -21.28 11.09
CA ALA A 163 2.37 -22.02 9.90
C ALA A 163 3.44 -21.25 9.09
N GLN A 164 3.32 -19.92 9.00
CA GLN A 164 4.31 -19.07 8.36
C GLN A 164 5.64 -19.05 9.14
N GLN A 165 5.59 -18.93 10.47
CA GLN A 165 6.77 -19.03 11.33
C GLN A 165 7.46 -20.39 11.16
N ALA A 166 6.69 -21.49 11.19
CA ALA A 166 7.23 -22.83 10.98
C ALA A 166 7.90 -22.99 9.60
N ARG A 167 7.36 -22.36 8.54
CA ARG A 167 8.01 -22.34 7.21
C ARG A 167 9.32 -21.57 7.24
N MET A 168 9.37 -20.42 7.92
CA MET A 168 10.60 -19.63 8.07
C MET A 168 11.68 -20.41 8.83
N ASP A 169 11.29 -21.07 9.93
CA ASP A 169 12.21 -21.90 10.72
C ASP A 169 12.71 -23.11 9.92
N ALA A 170 11.85 -23.75 9.14
CA ALA A 170 12.23 -24.84 8.24
C ALA A 170 13.24 -24.39 7.16
N ILE A 171 13.06 -23.18 6.61
CA ILE A 171 14.00 -22.58 5.65
C ILE A 171 15.35 -22.32 6.33
N MET A 172 15.34 -21.73 7.52
CA MET A 172 16.56 -21.46 8.30
C MET A 172 17.33 -22.75 8.62
N LEU A 173 16.64 -23.80 9.07
CA LEU A 173 17.23 -25.12 9.33
C LEU A 173 17.77 -25.77 8.05
N ALA A 174 17.06 -25.64 6.92
CA ALA A 174 17.52 -26.17 5.64
C ALA A 174 18.80 -25.46 5.15
N ASP A 175 18.89 -24.15 5.33
CA ASP A 175 20.07 -23.37 4.97
C ASP A 175 21.24 -23.64 5.90
N GLU A 176 20.99 -23.86 7.20
CA GLU A 176 22.02 -24.31 8.13
C GLU A 176 22.58 -25.68 7.73
N ARG A 177 21.71 -26.64 7.39
CA ARG A 177 22.13 -27.97 6.87
C ARG A 177 22.99 -27.82 5.61
N LYS A 178 22.56 -27.01 4.63
CA LYS A 178 23.34 -26.72 3.41
C LYS A 178 24.70 -26.10 3.75
N ARG A 179 24.76 -25.20 4.74
CA ARG A 179 26.01 -24.57 5.19
C ARG A 179 26.95 -25.59 5.83
N GLN A 180 26.42 -26.50 6.65
CA GLN A 180 27.19 -27.60 7.24
C GLN A 180 27.69 -28.57 6.15
N GLU A 181 26.86 -28.92 5.17
CA GLU A 181 27.25 -29.77 4.05
C GLU A 181 28.35 -29.14 3.20
N ARG A 182 28.24 -27.82 2.90
CA ARG A 182 29.32 -27.06 2.24
C ARG A 182 30.61 -27.07 3.04
N LYS A 183 30.53 -26.95 4.38
CA LYS A 183 31.71 -27.07 5.25
C LYS A 183 32.32 -28.47 5.18
N ARG A 184 31.51 -29.54 5.20
CA ARG A 184 31.98 -30.93 5.06
C ARG A 184 32.66 -31.17 3.71
N LYS A 185 31.98 -30.81 2.61
CA LYS A 185 32.53 -30.88 1.25
C LYS A 185 33.80 -30.03 1.10
N GLY A 186 33.85 -28.87 1.76
CA GLY A 186 35.05 -28.02 1.82
C GLY A 186 36.21 -28.70 2.51
N LYS A 187 35.97 -29.36 3.66
CA LYS A 187 36.99 -30.14 4.39
C LYS A 187 37.47 -31.34 3.57
N GLU A 188 36.56 -32.08 2.93
CA GLU A 188 36.91 -33.22 2.06
C GLU A 188 37.75 -32.78 0.87
N LYS A 189 37.39 -31.67 0.21
CA LYS A 189 38.20 -31.07 -0.86
C LYS A 189 39.57 -30.63 -0.36
N ALA A 190 39.64 -29.99 0.81
CA ALA A 190 40.92 -29.58 1.40
C ALA A 190 41.82 -30.80 1.70
N LEU A 191 41.25 -31.88 2.23
CA LEU A 191 41.98 -33.14 2.45
C LEU A 191 42.45 -33.77 1.13
N SER A 192 41.62 -33.75 0.09
CA SER A 192 41.98 -34.25 -1.24
C SER A 192 43.11 -33.43 -1.88
N ILE A 193 43.04 -32.10 -1.79
CA ILE A 193 44.10 -31.20 -2.25
C ILE A 193 45.40 -31.46 -1.47
N GLY A 194 45.32 -31.63 -0.14
CA GLY A 194 46.48 -31.95 0.69
C GLY A 194 47.15 -33.27 0.28
N ARG A 195 46.37 -34.32 0.04
CA ARG A 195 46.88 -35.61 -0.48
C ARG A 195 47.54 -35.46 -1.85
N ALA A 196 46.92 -34.69 -2.77
CA ALA A 196 47.47 -34.45 -4.09
C ALA A 196 48.79 -33.66 -4.04
N GLN A 197 48.88 -32.66 -3.16
CA GLN A 197 50.13 -31.91 -2.93
C GLN A 197 51.22 -32.80 -2.35
N GLN A 198 50.89 -33.66 -1.38
CA GLN A 198 51.84 -34.61 -0.81
C GLN A 198 52.36 -35.60 -1.86
N GLN A 199 51.48 -36.10 -2.74
CA GLN A 199 51.89 -36.95 -3.87
C GLN A 199 52.81 -36.20 -4.85
N GLN A 200 52.52 -34.93 -5.15
CA GLN A 200 53.41 -34.11 -5.98
C GLN A 200 54.78 -33.89 -5.33
N GLN A 201 54.82 -33.63 -4.02
CA GLN A 201 56.06 -33.48 -3.28
C GLN A 201 56.88 -34.77 -3.30
N GLN A 202 56.25 -35.93 -3.03
CA GLN A 202 56.92 -37.22 -3.14
C GLN A 202 57.45 -37.48 -4.55
N MET A 203 56.69 -37.13 -5.59
CA MET A 203 57.15 -37.30 -6.98
C MET A 203 58.32 -36.35 -7.31
N GLN A 204 58.33 -35.13 -6.77
CA GLN A 204 59.45 -34.20 -6.90
C GLN A 204 60.68 -34.66 -6.12
N GLU A 205 60.50 -35.21 -4.93
CA GLU A 205 61.57 -35.81 -4.12
C GLU A 205 62.18 -37.03 -4.83
N GLN A 206 61.36 -37.90 -5.41
CA GLN A 206 61.82 -39.01 -6.25
C GLN A 206 62.60 -38.53 -7.48
N ARG A 207 62.18 -37.43 -8.10
CA ARG A 207 62.94 -36.81 -9.21
C ARG A 207 64.27 -36.23 -8.71
N ARG A 208 64.27 -35.54 -7.56
CA ARG A 208 65.47 -34.96 -6.95
C ARG A 208 66.47 -36.05 -6.55
N SER A 209 66.02 -37.12 -5.89
CA SER A 209 66.88 -38.25 -5.56
C SER A 209 67.40 -38.96 -6.81
N GLY A 210 66.56 -39.08 -7.86
CA GLY A 210 66.98 -39.59 -9.16
C GLY A 210 68.07 -38.72 -9.84
N ILE A 211 68.00 -37.39 -9.70
CA ILE A 211 69.03 -36.47 -10.20
C ILE A 211 70.31 -36.61 -9.37
N LEU A 212 70.22 -36.58 -8.04
CA LEU A 212 71.37 -36.73 -7.15
C LEU A 212 72.10 -38.06 -7.36
N ASN A 213 71.37 -39.16 -7.58
CA ASN A 213 71.97 -40.46 -7.88
C ASN A 213 72.68 -40.48 -9.24
N LYS A 214 72.13 -39.79 -10.25
CA LYS A 214 72.78 -39.64 -11.56
C LYS A 214 74.03 -38.77 -11.49
N GLU A 215 74.00 -37.71 -10.68
CA GLU A 215 75.15 -36.84 -10.43
C GLU A 215 76.25 -37.59 -9.66
N ALA A 216 75.89 -38.35 -8.62
CA ALA A 216 76.82 -39.22 -7.90
C ALA A 216 77.45 -40.28 -8.81
N ALA A 217 76.68 -40.89 -9.71
CA ALA A 217 77.20 -41.85 -10.69
C ALA A 217 78.17 -41.20 -11.69
N LYS A 218 77.84 -39.99 -12.19
CA LYS A 218 78.73 -39.22 -13.06
C LYS A 218 80.02 -38.81 -12.34
N GLN A 219 79.91 -38.40 -11.07
CA GLN A 219 81.07 -38.03 -10.27
C GLN A 219 81.98 -39.23 -10.03
N ALA A 220 81.41 -40.40 -9.67
CA ALA A 220 82.17 -41.63 -9.55
C ALA A 220 82.84 -42.06 -10.87
N GLU A 221 82.22 -41.79 -12.02
CA GLU A 221 82.84 -42.04 -13.34
C GLU A 221 84.01 -41.09 -13.61
N LEU A 222 83.86 -39.80 -13.29
CA LEU A 222 84.95 -38.83 -13.40
C LEU A 222 86.11 -39.18 -12.48
N ASP A 223 85.84 -39.59 -11.25
CA ASP A 223 86.87 -40.02 -10.30
C ASP A 223 87.61 -41.28 -10.79
N ARG A 224 86.90 -42.25 -11.38
CA ARG A 224 87.53 -43.42 -12.03
C ARG A 224 88.45 -43.01 -13.18
N ARG A 225 88.01 -42.09 -14.04
CA ARG A 225 88.82 -41.57 -15.14
C ARG A 225 90.06 -40.84 -14.62
N GLN A 226 89.92 -40.07 -13.55
CA GLN A 226 91.02 -39.36 -12.91
C GLN A 226 92.07 -40.33 -12.37
N ILE A 227 91.64 -41.38 -11.65
CA ILE A 227 92.54 -42.45 -11.17
C ILE A 227 93.26 -43.15 -12.32
N CYS A 228 92.56 -43.45 -13.43
CA CYS A 228 93.20 -44.03 -14.61
C CYS A 228 94.25 -43.10 -15.23
N LEU A 229 93.99 -41.79 -15.30
CA LEU A 229 94.95 -40.81 -15.81
C LEU A 229 96.18 -40.69 -14.90
N ASP A 230 95.97 -40.70 -13.59
CA ASP A 230 97.07 -40.58 -12.62
C ASP A 230 97.94 -41.85 -12.59
N ASN A 231 97.34 -43.04 -12.72
CA ASN A 231 98.07 -44.29 -12.93
C ASN A 231 98.88 -44.27 -14.23
N ALA A 232 98.28 -43.82 -15.35
CA ALA A 232 99.00 -43.71 -16.62
C ALA A 232 100.17 -42.71 -16.57
N ARG A 233 100.02 -41.61 -15.80
CA ARG A 233 101.11 -40.64 -15.56
C ARG A 233 102.23 -41.26 -14.73
N PHE A 234 101.88 -42.03 -13.70
CA PHE A 234 102.82 -42.74 -12.85
C PHE A 234 103.62 -43.79 -13.64
N ASP A 235 102.95 -44.61 -14.46
CA ASP A 235 103.59 -45.61 -15.31
C ASP A 235 104.54 -44.96 -16.33
N LYS A 236 104.16 -43.82 -16.89
CA LYS A 236 105.02 -43.06 -17.81
C LYS A 236 106.25 -42.48 -17.11
N GLN A 237 106.15 -42.11 -15.84
CA GLN A 237 107.31 -41.70 -15.04
C GLN A 237 108.23 -42.89 -14.73
N GLN A 238 107.67 -44.05 -14.38
CA GLN A 238 108.44 -45.28 -14.18
C GLN A 238 109.19 -45.71 -15.45
N GLN A 239 108.52 -45.66 -16.61
CA GLN A 239 109.17 -45.92 -17.90
C GLN A 239 110.30 -44.94 -18.20
N ARG A 240 110.14 -43.64 -17.88
CA ARG A 240 111.23 -42.65 -18.02
C ARG A 240 112.42 -42.96 -17.12
N LEU A 241 112.18 -43.40 -15.89
CA LEU A 241 113.25 -43.81 -14.97
C LEU A 241 113.98 -45.06 -15.48
N GLN A 242 113.24 -46.06 -15.97
CA GLN A 242 113.83 -47.25 -16.58
C GLN A 242 114.64 -46.92 -17.85
N GLN A 243 114.15 -46.01 -18.68
CA GLN A 243 114.88 -45.51 -19.85
C GLN A 243 116.15 -44.75 -19.45
N MET A 244 116.13 -43.95 -18.38
CA MET A 244 117.31 -43.25 -17.87
C MET A 244 118.40 -44.20 -17.35
N VAL A 245 118.00 -45.31 -16.71
CA VAL A 245 118.93 -46.35 -16.25
C VAL A 245 119.51 -47.12 -17.44
N ALA A 246 118.68 -47.45 -18.45
CA ALA A 246 119.12 -48.12 -19.68
C ALA A 246 119.99 -47.23 -20.60
N SER A 247 119.83 -45.91 -20.54
CA SER A 247 120.64 -44.96 -21.30
C SER A 247 122.00 -44.66 -20.66
N ARG A 248 122.14 -44.78 -19.32
CA ARG A 248 123.44 -44.59 -18.64
C ARG A 248 124.52 -45.60 -19.09
N GLY A 249 124.15 -46.82 -19.48
CA GLY A 249 125.08 -47.82 -20.01
C GLY A 249 125.54 -47.60 -21.46
N ARG A 250 124.80 -46.81 -22.27
CA ARG A 250 125.13 -46.53 -23.69
C ARG A 250 125.71 -45.13 -23.92
N VAL A 251 125.53 -44.22 -22.98
CA VAL A 251 126.01 -42.82 -23.06
C VAL A 251 127.52 -42.71 -22.80
N SER A 252 128.15 -43.64 -22.07
CA SER A 252 129.61 -43.63 -21.86
C SER A 252 130.44 -43.84 -23.14
N VAL A 253 129.87 -44.51 -24.16
CA VAL A 253 130.57 -44.81 -25.42
C VAL A 253 130.24 -43.78 -26.50
N ARG A 254 129.03 -43.19 -26.49
CA ARG A 254 128.65 -42.12 -27.43
C ARG A 254 129.10 -40.70 -27.03
N MET A 255 129.38 -40.44 -25.75
CA MET A 255 129.84 -39.12 -25.28
C MET A 255 131.24 -38.75 -25.80
N SER A 256 132.10 -39.73 -26.09
CA SER A 256 133.41 -39.47 -26.72
C SER A 256 133.31 -39.17 -28.22
N GLU A 257 132.27 -39.68 -28.89
CA GLU A 257 132.09 -39.51 -30.35
C GLU A 257 131.27 -38.25 -30.69
N GLU A 258 130.35 -37.83 -29.82
CA GLU A 258 129.59 -36.59 -30.00
C GLU A 258 130.35 -35.33 -29.52
N GLN A 259 131.34 -35.45 -28.63
CA GLN A 259 132.21 -34.32 -28.26
C GLN A 259 133.02 -33.81 -29.48
N ASN A 260 133.55 -34.73 -30.29
CA ASN A 260 134.28 -34.41 -31.52
C ASN A 260 133.38 -33.84 -32.63
N LYS A 261 132.06 -34.11 -32.60
CA LYS A 261 131.09 -33.52 -33.52
C LYS A 261 130.58 -32.15 -33.06
N MET A 262 130.49 -31.93 -31.75
CA MET A 262 130.08 -30.66 -31.16
C MET A 262 131.10 -29.54 -31.43
N ASP A 263 132.41 -29.84 -31.36
CA ASP A 263 133.46 -28.85 -31.64
C ASP A 263 133.45 -28.42 -33.12
N ASN A 264 133.16 -29.36 -34.02
CA ASN A 264 133.10 -29.12 -35.46
C ASN A 264 131.81 -28.37 -35.87
N MET A 265 130.69 -28.61 -35.16
CA MET A 265 129.45 -27.86 -35.35
C MET A 265 129.49 -26.47 -34.72
N GLN A 266 130.17 -26.27 -33.60
CA GLN A 266 130.32 -24.94 -32.97
C GLN A 266 131.08 -23.96 -33.88
N GLN A 267 132.09 -24.42 -34.63
CA GLN A 267 132.75 -23.60 -35.66
C GLN A 267 131.82 -23.23 -36.81
N GLN A 268 130.90 -24.11 -37.20
CA GLN A 268 129.91 -23.85 -38.25
C GLN A 268 128.76 -22.94 -37.78
N PHE A 269 128.39 -23.00 -36.50
CA PHE A 269 127.38 -22.12 -35.90
C PHE A 269 127.90 -20.71 -35.66
N ALA A 270 129.16 -20.52 -35.26
CA ALA A 270 129.77 -19.19 -35.14
C ALA A 270 129.76 -18.45 -36.50
N ALA A 271 130.06 -19.15 -37.60
CA ALA A 271 130.01 -18.59 -38.95
C ALA A 271 128.58 -18.29 -39.46
N ARG A 272 127.56 -19.01 -38.97
CA ARG A 272 126.14 -18.78 -39.31
C ARG A 272 125.50 -17.69 -38.46
N LEU A 273 125.86 -17.57 -37.18
CA LEU A 273 125.42 -16.49 -36.29
C LEU A 273 125.88 -15.13 -36.81
N ALA A 274 127.14 -15.00 -37.26
CA ALA A 274 127.62 -13.76 -37.88
C ALA A 274 126.86 -13.35 -39.17
N ARG A 275 126.26 -14.31 -39.89
CA ARG A 275 125.40 -14.04 -41.06
C ARG A 275 123.95 -13.74 -40.67
N VAL A 276 123.45 -14.29 -39.57
CA VAL A 276 122.09 -14.00 -39.10
C VAL A 276 122.05 -12.64 -38.42
N GLU A 277 123.10 -12.25 -37.70
CA GLU A 277 123.25 -10.95 -37.06
C GLU A 277 123.19 -9.79 -38.08
N SER A 278 123.78 -9.97 -39.28
CA SER A 278 123.68 -8.98 -40.37
C SER A 278 122.28 -8.91 -41.00
N PHE A 279 121.51 -10.00 -41.00
CA PHE A 279 120.11 -10.00 -41.44
C PHE A 279 119.14 -9.43 -40.40
N SER A 280 119.39 -9.63 -39.10
CA SER A 280 118.59 -9.01 -38.03
C SER A 280 118.81 -7.50 -37.94
N ALA A 281 120.04 -7.01 -38.16
CA ALA A 281 120.30 -5.57 -38.22
C ALA A 281 119.48 -4.85 -39.32
N LEU A 282 119.39 -5.46 -40.51
CA LEU A 282 118.56 -4.97 -41.62
C LEU A 282 117.05 -5.05 -41.32
N ARG A 283 116.62 -6.07 -40.59
CA ARG A 283 115.22 -6.23 -40.20
C ARG A 283 114.81 -5.21 -39.14
N ASP A 284 115.68 -4.91 -38.18
CA ASP A 284 115.41 -3.93 -37.13
C ASP A 284 115.38 -2.50 -37.68
N GLU A 285 116.17 -2.17 -38.72
CA GLU A 285 116.03 -0.92 -39.50
C GLU A 285 114.66 -0.83 -40.20
N HIS A 286 114.17 -1.93 -40.79
CA HIS A 286 112.85 -1.95 -41.42
C HIS A 286 111.68 -1.87 -40.41
N VAL A 287 111.82 -2.51 -39.24
CA VAL A 287 110.80 -2.47 -38.19
C VAL A 287 110.76 -1.10 -37.51
N THR A 288 111.90 -0.44 -37.29
CA THR A 288 111.94 0.93 -36.77
C THR A 288 111.36 1.94 -37.78
N ALA A 289 111.62 1.80 -39.07
CA ALA A 289 110.97 2.60 -40.12
C ALA A 289 109.45 2.41 -40.17
N ALA A 290 108.96 1.17 -40.01
CA ALA A 290 107.53 0.89 -39.94
C ALA A 290 106.87 1.43 -38.66
N HIS A 291 107.55 1.37 -37.52
CA HIS A 291 107.05 1.93 -36.26
C HIS A 291 106.95 3.46 -36.32
N GLN A 292 107.90 4.14 -36.97
CA GLN A 292 107.83 5.59 -37.20
C GLN A 292 106.63 5.99 -38.08
N MET A 293 106.26 5.19 -39.09
CA MET A 293 105.05 5.43 -39.87
C MET A 293 103.77 5.23 -39.05
N VAL A 294 103.70 4.19 -38.21
CA VAL A 294 102.51 3.92 -37.38
C VAL A 294 102.31 5.00 -36.31
N VAL A 295 103.39 5.49 -35.69
CA VAL A 295 103.32 6.61 -34.72
C VAL A 295 102.86 7.90 -35.41
N ARG A 296 103.30 8.16 -36.64
CA ARG A 296 102.89 9.33 -37.43
C ARG A 296 101.39 9.30 -37.76
N VAL A 297 100.87 8.15 -38.20
CA VAL A 297 99.43 7.95 -38.48
C VAL A 297 98.58 7.98 -37.19
N GLY A 298 99.13 7.53 -36.06
CA GLY A 298 98.47 7.61 -34.75
C GLY A 298 98.27 9.04 -34.26
N LEU A 299 99.25 9.91 -34.47
CA LEU A 299 99.19 11.33 -34.11
C LEU A 299 98.23 12.12 -35.01
N GLU A 300 98.18 11.81 -36.31
CA GLU A 300 97.22 12.41 -37.26
C GLU A 300 95.76 12.01 -36.92
N LYS A 301 95.56 10.77 -36.46
CA LYS A 301 94.23 10.28 -36.03
C LYS A 301 93.75 10.93 -34.73
N GLN A 302 94.64 11.26 -33.80
CA GLN A 302 94.29 12.01 -32.58
C GLN A 302 93.97 13.49 -32.88
N ALA A 303 94.66 14.12 -33.83
CA ALA A 303 94.34 15.47 -34.29
C ALA A 303 92.94 15.55 -34.94
N LEU A 304 92.55 14.53 -35.71
CA LEU A 304 91.21 14.42 -36.32
C LEU A 304 90.12 14.20 -35.26
N HIS A 305 90.42 13.46 -34.19
CA HIS A 305 89.47 13.17 -33.11
C HIS A 305 89.19 14.38 -32.22
N TYR A 306 90.17 15.28 -32.05
CA TYR A 306 89.99 16.57 -31.37
C TYR A 306 89.17 17.55 -32.22
N SER A 307 89.37 17.57 -33.55
CA SER A 307 88.57 18.36 -34.51
C SER A 307 87.09 17.93 -34.55
N MET A 308 86.82 16.62 -34.58
CA MET A 308 85.46 16.08 -34.58
C MET A 308 84.68 16.31 -33.28
N ARG A 309 85.37 16.48 -32.14
CA ARG A 309 84.72 16.75 -30.84
C ARG A 309 84.26 18.22 -30.73
N ASN A 310 85.00 19.16 -31.31
CA ASN A 310 84.61 20.58 -31.39
C ASN A 310 83.44 20.80 -32.38
N MET A 311 83.35 20.02 -33.46
CA MET A 311 82.16 20.07 -34.34
C MET A 311 80.89 19.52 -33.68
N ARG A 312 80.99 18.49 -32.82
CA ARG A 312 79.82 17.91 -32.14
C ARG A 312 79.21 18.82 -31.07
N GLN A 313 79.96 19.77 -30.52
CA GLN A 313 79.42 20.79 -29.60
C GLN A 313 78.68 21.93 -30.33
N GLN A 314 78.91 22.12 -31.63
CA GLN A 314 78.19 23.13 -32.43
C GLN A 314 76.88 22.64 -33.06
N VAL A 315 76.62 21.32 -33.06
CA VAL A 315 75.42 20.72 -33.68
C VAL A 315 74.30 20.42 -32.65
N ALA A 316 74.53 20.65 -31.36
CA ALA A 316 73.51 20.47 -30.30
C ALA A 316 72.43 21.59 -30.24
N LYS A 317 72.44 22.55 -31.18
CA LYS A 317 71.46 23.64 -31.29
C LYS A 317 70.67 23.63 -32.61
N VAL A 318 70.19 22.49 -33.10
CA VAL A 318 69.13 22.48 -34.13
C VAL A 318 68.20 21.29 -33.89
N LYS A 319 66.98 21.57 -33.39
CA LYS A 319 65.85 20.63 -33.42
C LYS A 319 65.16 20.76 -34.77
N SER A 320 65.22 19.74 -35.63
CA SER A 320 64.24 19.58 -36.71
C SER A 320 64.19 18.16 -37.26
N ALA A 321 62.99 17.58 -37.16
CA ALA A 321 62.38 16.53 -37.97
C ALA A 321 63.29 15.52 -38.71
N VAL A 322 63.28 14.29 -38.20
CA VAL A 322 63.81 13.10 -38.90
C VAL A 322 62.93 12.81 -40.12
N ARG A 323 63.48 13.00 -41.32
CA ARG A 323 62.94 12.55 -42.61
C ARG A 323 63.49 11.16 -42.90
N LEU A 324 62.61 10.18 -43.11
CA LEU A 324 62.98 8.85 -43.59
C LEU A 324 62.87 8.85 -45.11
N GLU A 325 64.00 8.94 -45.80
CA GLU A 325 64.08 8.72 -47.25
C GLU A 325 64.37 7.24 -47.49
N LEU A 326 63.46 6.56 -48.20
CA LEU A 326 63.68 5.18 -48.61
C LEU A 326 64.58 5.15 -49.85
N PRO A 327 65.72 4.43 -49.83
CA PRO A 327 66.59 4.30 -50.98
C PRO A 327 65.86 3.67 -52.18
N PRO A 328 66.06 4.17 -53.41
CA PRO A 328 65.30 3.74 -54.60
C PRO A 328 65.42 2.24 -54.91
N GLY A 329 66.49 1.56 -54.47
CA GLY A 329 66.66 0.11 -54.64
C GLY A 329 65.66 -0.76 -53.87
N LEU A 330 65.04 -0.25 -52.80
CA LEU A 330 64.02 -0.98 -52.03
C LEU A 330 62.64 -0.96 -52.70
N ARG A 331 62.39 -0.06 -53.66
CA ARG A 331 61.11 0.02 -54.39
C ARG A 331 60.96 -1.07 -55.45
N ALA A 332 62.07 -1.51 -56.05
CA ALA A 332 62.06 -2.47 -57.15
C ALA A 332 61.87 -3.94 -56.69
N ASN A 333 62.19 -4.27 -55.44
CA ASN A 333 62.27 -5.67 -54.97
C ASN A 333 61.15 -6.07 -53.99
N VAL A 334 60.08 -5.28 -53.85
CA VAL A 334 58.91 -5.68 -53.06
C VAL A 334 58.07 -6.67 -53.88
N GLN A 335 58.32 -7.97 -53.71
CA GLN A 335 57.60 -9.04 -54.44
C GLN A 335 56.13 -9.21 -53.98
N ASN A 336 55.73 -8.60 -52.87
CA ASN A 336 54.38 -8.76 -52.34
C ASN A 336 53.45 -7.65 -52.89
N GLU A 337 52.51 -8.02 -53.76
CA GLU A 337 51.59 -7.08 -54.42
C GLU A 337 50.76 -6.26 -53.41
N GLN A 338 50.42 -6.82 -52.26
CA GLN A 338 49.65 -6.11 -51.24
C GLN A 338 50.44 -4.97 -50.58
N LEU A 339 51.76 -5.18 -50.40
CA LEU A 339 52.66 -4.14 -49.89
C LEU A 339 52.93 -3.07 -50.94
N LYS A 340 53.00 -3.45 -52.21
CA LYS A 340 53.12 -2.52 -53.33
C LYS A 340 51.89 -1.60 -53.42
N ALA A 341 50.68 -2.17 -53.34
CA ALA A 341 49.43 -1.41 -53.32
C ALA A 341 49.31 -0.47 -52.10
N LEU A 342 49.79 -0.90 -50.92
CA LEU A 342 49.82 -0.05 -49.73
C LEU A 342 50.83 1.10 -49.84
N LEU A 343 52.02 0.83 -50.38
CA LEU A 343 53.05 1.85 -50.64
C LEU A 343 52.56 2.88 -51.66
N GLU A 344 51.88 2.44 -52.72
CA GLU A 344 51.29 3.31 -53.75
C GLU A 344 50.14 4.16 -53.20
N GLN A 345 49.33 3.62 -52.28
CA GLN A 345 48.31 4.39 -51.56
C GLN A 345 48.90 5.41 -50.57
N CYS A 346 50.07 5.12 -49.99
CA CYS A 346 50.73 6.03 -49.05
C CYS A 346 51.54 7.14 -49.75
N ASP A 347 51.95 6.93 -51.00
CA ASP A 347 52.69 7.88 -51.83
C ASP A 347 52.10 7.94 -53.26
N PRO A 348 50.89 8.50 -53.45
CA PRO A 348 50.23 8.56 -54.76
C PRO A 348 50.98 9.43 -55.77
N LYS A 349 51.96 10.23 -55.32
CA LYS A 349 52.81 11.06 -56.17
C LYS A 349 54.13 10.39 -56.55
N GLY A 350 54.41 9.20 -56.00
CA GLY A 350 55.62 8.43 -56.27
C GLY A 350 56.92 9.09 -55.78
N GLN A 351 56.86 10.07 -54.88
CA GLN A 351 57.96 10.99 -54.57
C GLN A 351 59.11 10.41 -53.73
N GLY A 352 58.98 9.21 -53.18
CA GLY A 352 60.04 8.65 -52.32
C GLY A 352 59.75 8.81 -50.83
N VAL A 353 58.80 9.67 -50.48
CA VAL A 353 58.68 10.23 -49.13
C VAL A 353 57.28 9.99 -48.60
N ILE A 354 57.17 9.02 -47.68
CA ILE A 354 55.92 8.73 -46.97
C ILE A 354 55.96 9.43 -45.63
N SER A 355 55.06 10.39 -45.43
CA SER A 355 54.91 11.01 -44.12
C SER A 355 54.22 10.06 -43.13
N LEU A 356 54.62 10.10 -41.86
CA LEU A 356 54.03 9.25 -40.82
C LEU A 356 52.52 9.48 -40.64
N SER A 357 52.02 10.69 -40.92
CA SER A 357 50.58 10.98 -40.86
C SER A 357 49.82 10.31 -41.99
N THR A 358 50.36 10.32 -43.22
CA THR A 358 49.74 9.67 -44.38
C THR A 358 49.64 8.16 -44.18
N MET A 359 50.71 7.52 -43.72
CA MET A 359 50.73 6.08 -43.44
C MET A 359 49.75 5.68 -42.34
N ARG A 360 49.56 6.51 -41.30
CA ARG A 360 48.54 6.27 -40.27
C ARG A 360 47.11 6.35 -40.82
N SER A 361 46.84 7.31 -41.71
CA SER A 361 45.52 7.45 -42.34
C SER A 361 45.16 6.21 -43.14
N VAL A 362 46.06 5.77 -44.03
CA VAL A 362 45.83 4.61 -44.91
C VAL A 362 45.67 3.31 -44.11
N LEU A 363 46.46 3.13 -43.05
CA LEU A 363 46.33 1.95 -42.18
C LEU A 363 45.04 1.98 -41.33
N SER A 364 44.58 3.16 -40.92
CA SER A 364 43.35 3.30 -40.14
C SER A 364 42.08 3.04 -40.95
N GLU A 365 42.13 3.25 -42.27
CA GLU A 365 41.01 3.01 -43.18
C GLU A 365 40.85 1.52 -43.54
N LYS A 366 41.96 0.77 -43.62
CA LYS A 366 41.93 -0.66 -43.98
C LYS A 366 41.83 -1.63 -42.80
N LEU A 367 42.08 -1.18 -41.58
CA LEU A 367 41.90 -2.00 -40.38
C LEU A 367 40.48 -1.79 -39.82
N PRO A 368 39.69 -2.86 -39.62
CA PRO A 368 38.36 -2.72 -39.03
C PRO A 368 38.46 -2.04 -37.66
N PRO A 369 37.52 -1.15 -37.29
CA PRO A 369 37.56 -0.42 -36.03
C PRO A 369 37.59 -1.43 -34.89
N THR A 370 38.73 -1.53 -34.21
CA THR A 370 38.92 -2.46 -33.10
C THR A 370 38.02 -2.01 -31.94
N PRO A 371 36.93 -2.71 -31.61
CA PRO A 371 36.08 -2.33 -30.51
C PRO A 371 36.74 -2.85 -29.22
N GLY A 372 37.46 -1.99 -28.49
CA GLY A 372 37.96 -2.46 -27.18
C GLY A 372 39.10 -1.74 -26.50
N LYS A 373 39.50 -0.53 -26.88
CA LYS A 373 40.38 0.27 -26.02
C LYS A 373 39.60 1.42 -25.38
N ARG A 374 38.80 1.07 -24.36
CA ARG A 374 38.52 1.98 -23.25
C ARG A 374 39.86 2.31 -22.62
N ARG A 375 40.41 3.45 -23.03
CA ARG A 375 41.57 4.06 -22.43
C ARG A 375 41.16 4.44 -21.01
N LEU A 376 41.68 3.70 -20.03
CA LEU A 376 41.70 4.09 -18.62
C LEU A 376 42.45 5.43 -18.54
N GLN A 377 41.71 6.53 -18.59
CA GLN A 377 42.17 7.78 -18.04
C GLN A 377 41.80 7.78 -16.57
N VAL A 378 42.80 7.51 -15.74
CA VAL A 378 42.82 7.94 -14.34
C VAL A 378 43.03 9.45 -14.39
N SER A 379 41.95 10.20 -14.21
CA SER A 379 42.01 11.61 -13.87
C SER A 379 41.06 11.84 -12.70
N ALA A 380 41.66 12.26 -11.59
CA ALA A 380 41.00 12.75 -10.41
C ALA A 380 40.14 13.98 -10.72
N SER A 381 39.26 14.31 -9.77
CA SER A 381 38.24 15.37 -9.75
C SER A 381 36.91 15.01 -10.42
N ALA A 382 35.92 14.77 -9.57
CA ALA A 382 34.51 14.69 -9.91
C ALA A 382 34.02 16.06 -10.40
N PRO A 383 33.33 16.14 -11.55
CA PRO A 383 32.47 17.26 -11.85
C PRO A 383 31.06 16.93 -11.40
N THR A 384 30.56 17.80 -10.54
CA THR A 384 29.15 18.08 -10.23
C THR A 384 28.27 17.89 -11.47
N LEU A 385 27.24 17.05 -11.31
CA LEU A 385 26.10 16.94 -12.21
C LEU A 385 25.38 18.31 -12.27
N GLN A 386 25.80 19.18 -13.17
CA GLN A 386 24.94 20.26 -13.64
C GLN A 386 24.17 19.77 -14.85
N SER A 387 22.85 19.72 -14.66
CA SER A 387 21.83 19.46 -15.66
C SER A 387 21.99 20.45 -16.82
N GLY A 388 22.60 19.99 -17.91
CA GLY A 388 22.43 20.63 -19.20
C GLY A 388 20.99 20.40 -19.68
N GLU A 389 20.09 21.28 -19.31
CA GLU A 389 18.73 21.37 -19.85
C GLU A 389 18.80 21.71 -21.34
N SER A 390 18.83 20.65 -22.15
CA SER A 390 18.51 20.74 -23.56
C SER A 390 17.01 20.99 -23.67
N LYS A 391 16.62 22.27 -23.78
CA LYS A 391 15.25 22.80 -23.96
C LYS A 391 14.47 22.23 -25.17
N LYS A 392 15.04 21.32 -25.95
CA LYS A 392 14.34 20.55 -26.98
C LYS A 392 13.77 19.21 -26.49
N SER A 393 14.06 18.79 -25.25
CA SER A 393 13.67 17.46 -24.75
C SER A 393 12.51 17.44 -23.75
N GLU A 394 12.05 18.57 -23.20
CA GLU A 394 10.93 18.56 -22.24
C GLU A 394 9.63 18.05 -22.87
N GLY A 395 9.28 18.53 -24.06
CA GLY A 395 8.08 18.04 -24.76
C GLY A 395 8.17 16.56 -25.18
N GLU A 396 9.37 16.01 -25.39
CA GLU A 396 9.54 14.58 -25.69
C GLU A 396 9.48 13.74 -24.42
N LYS A 397 10.04 14.23 -23.31
CA LYS A 397 9.94 13.60 -22.00
C LYS A 397 8.49 13.54 -21.52
N ASP A 398 7.73 14.61 -21.69
CA ASP A 398 6.31 14.64 -21.31
C ASP A 398 5.47 13.67 -22.16
N LYS A 399 5.76 13.56 -23.46
CA LYS A 399 5.14 12.56 -24.34
C LYS A 399 5.49 11.13 -23.95
N LEU A 400 6.75 10.87 -23.60
CA LEU A 400 7.21 9.56 -23.13
C LEU A 400 6.60 9.20 -21.77
N LEU A 401 6.50 10.16 -20.86
CA LEU A 401 5.87 9.97 -19.55
C LEU A 401 4.36 9.76 -19.68
N ALA A 402 3.69 10.47 -20.59
CA ALA A 402 2.28 10.25 -20.89
C ALA A 402 2.05 8.85 -21.47
N ALA A 403 2.86 8.43 -22.45
CA ALA A 403 2.79 7.08 -23.01
C ALA A 403 3.11 6.01 -21.96
N PHE A 404 4.06 6.27 -21.05
CA PHE A 404 4.38 5.34 -19.96
C PHE A 404 3.19 5.17 -19.01
N ARG A 405 2.57 6.28 -18.57
CA ARG A 405 1.38 6.25 -17.70
C ARG A 405 0.16 5.63 -18.37
N GLU A 406 0.08 5.69 -19.70
CA GLU A 406 -1.00 5.03 -20.45
C GLU A 406 -0.85 3.50 -20.46
N VAL A 407 0.37 2.98 -20.29
CA VAL A 407 0.64 1.54 -20.22
C VAL A 407 0.70 1.04 -18.78
N ASP A 408 1.21 1.82 -17.85
CA ASP A 408 1.29 1.53 -16.41
C ASP A 408 -0.09 1.75 -15.73
N THR A 409 -0.98 0.78 -15.90
CA THR A 409 -2.37 0.85 -15.42
C THR A 409 -2.50 0.74 -13.91
N ASP A 410 -1.56 0.06 -13.25
CA ASP A 410 -1.55 -0.09 -11.79
C ASP A 410 -0.82 1.07 -11.08
N GLY A 411 -0.12 1.92 -11.84
CA GLY A 411 0.55 3.12 -11.33
C GLY A 411 1.74 2.81 -10.43
N ASN A 412 2.33 1.62 -10.53
CA ASN A 412 3.43 1.19 -9.67
C ASN A 412 4.79 1.81 -10.10
N GLY A 413 4.84 2.47 -11.26
CA GLY A 413 6.04 3.09 -11.83
C GLY A 413 6.88 2.14 -12.71
N ALA A 414 6.38 0.95 -13.02
CA ALA A 414 7.03 -0.08 -13.80
C ALA A 414 6.00 -0.88 -14.63
N ILE A 415 6.14 -0.83 -15.95
CA ILE A 415 5.26 -1.60 -16.86
C ILE A 415 5.48 -3.09 -16.67
N SER A 416 4.47 -3.77 -16.13
CA SER A 416 4.45 -5.21 -15.96
C SER A 416 4.33 -5.93 -17.30
N LYS A 417 4.68 -7.22 -17.31
CA LYS A 417 4.56 -8.06 -18.52
C LYS A 417 3.11 -8.06 -19.05
N ARG A 418 2.11 -8.12 -18.16
CA ARG A 418 0.69 -8.17 -18.54
C ARG A 418 0.25 -6.86 -19.19
N GLU A 419 0.59 -5.73 -18.59
CA GLU A 419 0.27 -4.40 -19.11
C GLU A 419 0.87 -4.13 -20.49
N LEU A 420 2.13 -4.54 -20.69
CA LEU A 420 2.76 -4.46 -22.01
C LEU A 420 2.03 -5.32 -23.04
N PHE A 421 1.56 -6.52 -22.65
CA PHE A 421 0.79 -7.39 -23.54
C PHE A 421 -0.59 -6.81 -23.86
N ASP A 422 -1.30 -6.27 -22.88
CA ASP A 422 -2.61 -5.68 -23.08
C ASP A 422 -2.51 -4.46 -24.01
N LYS A 423 -1.45 -3.64 -23.87
CA LYS A 423 -1.21 -2.53 -24.79
C LYS A 423 -0.85 -2.99 -26.20
N LEU A 424 0.00 -4.00 -26.35
CA LEU A 424 0.37 -4.51 -27.69
C LEU A 424 -0.81 -5.21 -28.38
N ASN A 425 -1.64 -5.93 -27.62
CA ASN A 425 -2.88 -6.54 -28.11
C ASN A 425 -3.89 -5.46 -28.57
N SER A 426 -4.05 -4.35 -27.82
CA SER A 426 -4.91 -3.25 -28.26
C SER A 426 -4.43 -2.51 -29.51
N LEU A 427 -3.14 -2.61 -29.85
CA LEU A 427 -2.56 -2.12 -31.10
C LEU A 427 -2.63 -3.16 -32.25
N GLY A 428 -3.26 -4.31 -32.04
CA GLY A 428 -3.38 -5.38 -33.03
C GLY A 428 -2.08 -6.13 -33.32
N ILE A 429 -1.09 -6.04 -32.42
CA ILE A 429 0.16 -6.78 -32.53
C ILE A 429 0.02 -8.10 -31.77
N ASP A 430 -0.38 -9.14 -32.50
CA ASP A 430 -0.54 -10.48 -31.93
C ASP A 430 0.78 -11.01 -31.36
N GLN A 431 0.68 -11.69 -30.21
CA GLN A 431 1.79 -12.33 -29.51
C GLN A 431 2.52 -13.38 -30.36
N HIS A 432 1.84 -13.91 -31.37
CA HIS A 432 2.35 -14.90 -32.30
C HIS A 432 3.06 -14.30 -33.51
N SER A 433 3.02 -12.98 -33.70
CA SER A 433 3.72 -12.35 -34.82
C SER A 433 5.24 -12.51 -34.68
N GLU A 434 5.93 -12.77 -35.79
CA GLU A 434 7.40 -12.87 -35.84
C GLU A 434 8.09 -11.61 -35.28
N ARG A 435 7.43 -10.45 -35.37
CA ARG A 435 7.88 -9.19 -34.78
C ARG A 435 7.99 -9.27 -33.25
N PHE A 436 7.09 -10.00 -32.60
CA PHE A 436 7.11 -10.21 -31.15
C PHE A 436 8.26 -11.14 -30.71
N LYS A 437 8.57 -12.16 -31.53
CA LYS A 437 9.72 -13.06 -31.29
C LYS A 437 11.04 -12.30 -31.34
N LEU A 438 11.22 -11.43 -32.34
CA LEU A 438 12.38 -10.54 -32.44
C LEU A 438 12.50 -9.60 -31.23
N PHE A 439 11.37 -9.08 -30.73
CA PHE A 439 11.36 -8.23 -29.54
C PHE A 439 11.83 -8.99 -28.28
N ARG A 440 11.37 -10.23 -28.06
CA ARG A 440 11.83 -11.08 -26.93
C ARG A 440 13.33 -11.35 -26.96
N VAL A 441 13.90 -11.61 -28.14
CA VAL A 441 15.34 -11.89 -28.27
C VAL A 441 16.16 -10.63 -27.96
N ARG A 442 15.73 -9.46 -28.44
CA ARG A 442 16.46 -8.20 -28.25
C ARG A 442 16.34 -7.65 -26.82
N PHE A 443 15.18 -7.81 -26.18
CA PHE A 443 14.98 -7.38 -24.80
C PHE A 443 15.81 -8.19 -23.79
N ARG A 444 16.04 -9.48 -24.08
CA ARG A 444 16.89 -10.36 -23.25
C ARG A 444 18.37 -9.94 -23.25
N PHE A 445 18.82 -9.27 -24.31
CA PHE A 445 20.19 -8.73 -24.40
C PHE A 445 20.36 -7.37 -23.71
N MET A 446 19.33 -6.54 -23.64
CA MET A 446 19.42 -5.19 -23.05
C MET A 446 19.26 -5.15 -21.53
N CYS A 447 18.64 -6.16 -20.91
CA CYS A 447 18.46 -6.18 -19.46
C CYS A 447 18.86 -7.54 -18.84
N PRO A 448 20.16 -7.79 -18.61
CA PRO A 448 20.66 -9.04 -18.03
C PRO A 448 20.12 -9.32 -16.62
N ALA A 449 19.71 -8.27 -15.89
CA ALA A 449 19.16 -8.38 -14.54
C ALA A 449 17.80 -9.10 -14.48
N LEU A 450 17.02 -9.07 -15.56
CA LEU A 450 15.72 -9.75 -15.65
C LEU A 450 15.83 -11.19 -16.20
N ALA A 451 17.00 -11.61 -16.70
CA ALA A 451 17.19 -12.93 -17.29
C ALA A 451 17.31 -14.09 -16.27
N ARG A 452 17.23 -13.80 -14.96
CA ARG A 452 17.39 -14.79 -13.88
C ARG A 452 16.06 -15.42 -13.38
N TRP A 453 14.92 -15.02 -13.95
CA TRP A 453 13.59 -15.49 -13.54
C TRP A 453 12.84 -16.18 -14.69
N GLN A 454 13.34 -17.32 -15.18
CA GLN A 454 12.54 -18.19 -16.07
C GLN A 454 13.14 -19.58 -16.24
N THR A 455 13.09 -20.43 -15.20
CA THR A 455 13.14 -21.90 -15.35
C THR A 455 12.37 -22.69 -14.28
N SER A 456 11.72 -22.07 -13.30
CA SER A 456 10.82 -22.76 -12.38
C SER A 456 9.38 -22.38 -12.72
N ASP A 457 8.53 -23.38 -12.95
CA ASP A 457 7.08 -23.30 -13.23
C ASP A 457 6.67 -23.38 -14.70
N ILE A 458 7.10 -24.46 -15.36
CA ILE A 458 6.23 -25.16 -16.32
C ILE A 458 6.27 -26.65 -15.93
N ALA A 459 5.37 -27.05 -15.02
CA ALA A 459 4.97 -28.44 -14.86
C ALA A 459 3.78 -28.71 -15.79
N PRO A 460 3.64 -29.93 -16.34
CA PRO A 460 2.62 -30.25 -17.32
C PRO A 460 1.26 -30.48 -16.64
N VAL A 461 0.26 -29.65 -16.94
CA VAL A 461 -1.15 -29.99 -16.75
C VAL A 461 -1.58 -30.80 -17.98
N MET A 462 -1.33 -32.11 -17.91
CA MET A 462 -1.81 -33.11 -18.86
C MET A 462 -2.07 -34.39 -18.05
N GLN A 463 -3.22 -34.44 -17.37
CA GLN A 463 -4.00 -35.64 -17.04
C GLN A 463 -5.12 -35.24 -16.06
N CYS A 464 -6.35 -35.16 -16.56
CA CYS A 464 -7.60 -35.54 -15.88
C CYS A 464 -8.79 -35.14 -16.78
N VAL A 465 -8.96 -35.88 -17.89
CA VAL A 465 -10.27 -36.09 -18.52
C VAL A 465 -10.38 -37.60 -18.75
N ALA A 466 -10.80 -38.30 -17.71
CA ALA A 466 -11.38 -39.64 -17.75
C ALA A 466 -11.96 -39.94 -16.36
N GLY A 467 -13.29 -39.92 -16.25
CA GLY A 467 -14.02 -40.52 -15.12
C GLY A 467 -14.68 -39.54 -14.14
N LEU A 468 -15.76 -38.89 -14.59
CA LEU A 468 -17.10 -38.84 -13.94
C LEU A 468 -18.00 -37.86 -14.70
#